data_AF-A0A356KPG8-F1
#
_entry.id   AF-A0A356KPG8-F1
#
_cell.length_a   1.000
_cell.length_b   1.000
_cell.length_c   1.000
_cell.angle_alpha   90.00
_cell.angle_beta   90.00
_cell.angle_gamma   90.00
#
_symmetry.space_group_name_H-M   'P 1'
#
loop_
_entity.id
_entity.type
_entity.pdbx_description
1 polymer ?
#
loop_
_entity_poly.entity_id
_entity_poly.type
_entity_poly.pdbx_seq_one_letter_code
_entity_poly.pdbx_strand_id
1 'polypeptide(L)'
;MNDPSRYPDADHGKAGQPAVDKEVKELTDFWNSLPPAFEDPEVKVAFELLEASEPWMAELGASAKQRGDGKKELVEELKKRAGCANLVLTPDLKKAYEYNEKVRAFNAAQSQVPPESREQVRVLNDYRIMLGLHALAIDQRLHQCAAKHSAWMQQAGNMTHDEPTPARRTPGLRAKQEGYMDPVGENVAFGYSTPLSVHLGWYNSSGHHRNMIRKTFYVIGVAKSGTYWTQVFGVSKPPL
;
A
#
# COMPACT_ATOMS: atom_id res chain seq x y z
N MET A 1 3.07 12.04 -24.05
CA MET A 1 2.15 10.90 -23.80
C MET A 1 2.29 9.75 -24.80
N ASN A 2 2.97 9.88 -25.95
CA ASN A 2 3.18 8.77 -26.89
C ASN A 2 4.69 8.56 -27.14
N ASP A 3 5.37 7.87 -26.23
CA ASP A 3 6.70 7.33 -26.49
C ASP A 3 6.55 5.83 -26.81
N PRO A 4 6.68 5.42 -28.08
CA PRO A 4 6.51 4.02 -28.50
C PRO A 4 7.52 3.07 -27.87
N SER A 5 8.66 3.58 -27.38
CA SER A 5 9.66 2.77 -26.66
C SER A 5 9.24 2.43 -25.23
N ARG A 6 8.32 3.21 -24.65
CA ARG A 6 7.75 2.99 -23.31
C ARG A 6 6.35 2.38 -23.33
N TYR A 7 5.58 2.61 -24.39
CA TYR A 7 4.22 2.10 -24.58
C TYR A 7 4.09 1.46 -25.97
N PRO A 8 4.36 0.15 -26.10
CA PRO A 8 4.45 -0.53 -27.40
C PRO A 8 3.09 -0.65 -28.11
N ASP A 9 1.98 -0.62 -27.37
CA ASP A 9 0.63 -0.69 -27.92
C ASP A 9 0.05 0.72 -28.11
N ALA A 10 -0.53 0.97 -29.29
CA ALA A 10 -1.08 2.28 -29.68
C ALA A 10 -2.21 2.79 -28.75
N ASP A 11 -2.85 1.87 -28.02
CA ASP A 11 -3.94 2.15 -27.09
C ASP A 11 -3.49 2.15 -25.62
N HIS A 12 -2.19 2.02 -25.36
CA HIS A 12 -1.63 1.89 -24.02
C HIS A 12 -2.21 0.71 -23.24
N GLY A 13 -2.42 -0.44 -23.92
CA GLY A 13 -2.90 -1.70 -23.35
C GLY A 13 -4.39 -1.68 -22.94
N LYS A 14 -5.17 -0.72 -23.46
CA LYS A 14 -6.62 -0.65 -23.23
C LYS A 14 -7.35 -1.89 -23.70
N ALA A 15 -6.92 -2.51 -24.80
CA ALA A 15 -7.53 -3.73 -25.33
C ALA A 15 -7.46 -4.91 -24.35
N GLY A 16 -6.44 -4.95 -23.48
CA GLY A 16 -6.29 -5.98 -22.44
C GLY A 16 -6.96 -5.65 -21.11
N GLN A 17 -7.38 -4.39 -20.88
CA GLN A 17 -7.94 -3.95 -19.60
C GLN A 17 -9.19 -4.74 -19.18
N PRO A 18 -10.16 -5.05 -20.07
CA PRO A 18 -11.33 -5.85 -19.66
C PRO A 18 -10.99 -7.24 -19.11
N ALA A 19 -9.94 -7.88 -19.63
CA ALA A 19 -9.48 -9.17 -19.11
C ALA A 19 -8.85 -9.01 -17.72
N VAL A 20 -8.01 -8.00 -17.53
CA VAL A 20 -7.41 -7.67 -16.22
C VAL A 20 -8.50 -7.35 -15.19
N ASP A 21 -9.49 -6.52 -15.57
CA ASP A 21 -10.59 -6.14 -14.68
C ASP A 21 -11.39 -7.36 -14.23
N LYS A 22 -11.64 -8.30 -15.14
CA LYS A 22 -12.31 -9.56 -14.81
C LYS A 22 -11.52 -10.36 -13.77
N GLU A 23 -10.24 -10.63 -14.03
CA GLU A 23 -9.39 -11.44 -13.13
C GLU A 23 -9.19 -10.76 -11.76
N VAL A 24 -8.96 -9.44 -11.74
CA VAL A 24 -8.82 -8.68 -10.48
C VAL A 24 -10.14 -8.64 -9.72
N LYS A 25 -11.28 -8.51 -10.42
CA LYS A 25 -12.59 -8.57 -9.77
C LYS A 25 -12.83 -9.93 -9.14
N GLU A 26 -12.56 -11.02 -9.84
CA GLU A 26 -12.69 -12.38 -9.29
C GLU A 26 -11.81 -12.57 -8.04
N LEU A 27 -10.58 -12.08 -8.06
CA LEU A 27 -9.70 -12.11 -6.89
C LEU A 27 -10.19 -11.22 -5.74
N THR A 28 -10.72 -10.02 -6.05
CA THR A 28 -11.23 -9.07 -5.06
C THR A 28 -12.51 -9.60 -4.43
N ASP A 29 -13.42 -10.14 -5.24
CA ASP A 29 -14.62 -10.84 -4.78
C ASP A 29 -14.21 -12.01 -3.90
N PHE A 30 -13.23 -12.84 -4.33
CA PHE A 30 -12.70 -13.93 -3.52
C PHE A 30 -12.15 -13.40 -2.18
N TRP A 31 -11.25 -12.42 -2.19
CA TRP A 31 -10.67 -11.81 -0.99
C TRP A 31 -11.71 -11.25 -0.02
N ASN A 32 -12.76 -10.60 -0.54
CA ASN A 32 -13.85 -10.05 0.27
C ASN A 32 -14.90 -11.11 0.66
N SER A 33 -15.00 -12.22 -0.08
CA SER A 33 -15.88 -13.36 0.19
C SER A 33 -15.23 -14.40 1.10
N LEU A 34 -13.89 -14.35 1.26
CA LEU A 34 -13.22 -15.08 2.31
C LEU A 34 -13.97 -14.74 3.58
N PRO A 35 -14.56 -15.74 4.27
CA PRO A 35 -15.19 -15.46 5.54
C PRO A 35 -14.12 -14.73 6.34
N PRO A 36 -14.45 -13.58 6.98
CA PRO A 36 -13.51 -13.04 7.95
C PRO A 36 -13.27 -14.24 8.87
N ALA A 37 -12.03 -14.64 9.16
CA ALA A 37 -11.61 -15.98 9.61
C ALA A 37 -12.37 -16.66 10.79
N PHE A 38 -13.70 -16.72 10.79
CA PHE A 38 -14.60 -16.59 11.94
C PHE A 38 -15.84 -17.48 11.78
N GLU A 39 -15.67 -18.73 11.38
CA GLU A 39 -16.66 -19.76 11.74
C GLU A 39 -15.95 -21.04 12.14
N ASP A 40 -14.85 -20.93 12.89
CA ASP A 40 -14.41 -22.07 13.69
C ASP A 40 -15.31 -22.13 14.94
N PRO A 41 -16.16 -23.16 15.10
CA PRO A 41 -17.07 -23.27 16.23
C PRO A 41 -16.34 -23.26 17.58
N GLU A 42 -15.10 -23.78 17.64
CA GLU A 42 -14.33 -23.83 18.88
C GLU A 42 -13.81 -22.44 19.28
N VAL A 43 -13.42 -21.61 18.30
CA VAL A 43 -13.00 -20.23 18.54
C VAL A 43 -14.20 -19.38 18.94
N LYS A 44 -15.35 -19.57 18.29
CA LYS A 44 -16.60 -18.91 18.66
C LYS A 44 -17.02 -19.26 20.09
N VAL A 45 -16.98 -20.54 20.45
CA VAL A 45 -17.25 -21.01 21.82
C VAL A 45 -16.25 -20.44 22.82
N ALA A 46 -14.97 -20.32 22.47
CA ALA A 46 -13.97 -19.70 23.34
C ALA A 46 -14.27 -18.21 23.60
N PHE A 47 -14.71 -17.45 22.59
CA PHE A 47 -15.15 -16.06 22.75
C PHE A 47 -16.44 -15.96 23.58
N GLU A 48 -17.43 -16.81 23.29
CA GLU A 48 -18.70 -16.87 24.04
C GLU A 48 -18.45 -17.22 25.52
N LEU A 49 -17.53 -18.13 25.82
CA LEU A 49 -17.13 -18.46 27.19
C LEU A 49 -16.43 -17.27 27.88
N LEU A 50 -15.59 -16.54 27.13
CA LEU A 50 -14.89 -15.36 27.65
C LEU A 50 -15.87 -14.21 27.95
N GLU A 51 -16.89 -14.01 27.10
CA GLU A 51 -17.98 -13.07 27.30
C GLU A 51 -18.89 -13.51 28.45
N ALA A 52 -19.26 -14.79 28.50
CA ALA A 52 -20.08 -15.37 29.58
C ALA A 52 -19.38 -15.32 30.95
N SER A 53 -18.06 -15.19 30.99
CA SER A 53 -17.30 -15.01 32.23
C SER A 53 -17.37 -13.57 32.79
N GLU A 54 -17.92 -12.58 32.08
CA GLU A 54 -18.02 -11.18 32.55
C GLU A 54 -18.74 -11.01 33.87
N PRO A 55 -19.92 -11.59 34.09
CA PRO A 55 -20.64 -11.40 35.34
C PRO A 55 -19.86 -12.00 36.52
N TRP A 56 -19.22 -13.15 36.30
CA TRP A 56 -18.45 -13.87 37.31
C TRP A 56 -17.15 -13.14 37.66
N MET A 57 -16.49 -12.55 36.67
CA MET A 57 -15.28 -11.74 36.86
C MET A 57 -15.59 -10.38 37.51
N ALA A 58 -16.76 -9.81 37.27
CA ALA A 58 -17.23 -8.62 37.98
C ALA A 58 -17.56 -8.94 39.46
N GLU A 59 -18.13 -10.11 39.72
CA GLU A 59 -18.46 -10.62 41.07
C GLU A 59 -17.19 -10.95 41.88
N LEU A 60 -16.17 -11.55 41.24
CA LEU A 60 -14.83 -11.76 41.81
C LEU A 60 -14.01 -10.47 41.90
N GLY A 61 -14.20 -9.55 40.95
CA GLY A 61 -13.48 -8.28 40.78
C GLY A 61 -13.89 -7.16 41.73
N ALA A 62 -14.96 -7.35 42.52
CA ALA A 62 -15.24 -6.53 43.69
C ALA A 62 -14.09 -6.55 44.74
N SER A 63 -13.09 -7.44 44.58
CA SER A 63 -11.92 -7.57 45.46
C SER A 63 -10.57 -7.04 44.93
N ALA A 64 -10.42 -6.65 43.64
CA ALA A 64 -9.08 -6.41 43.07
C ALA A 64 -8.97 -5.13 42.22
N LYS A 65 -8.80 -3.99 42.88
CA LYS A 65 -8.73 -2.65 42.30
C LYS A 65 -7.39 -2.28 41.61
N GLN A 66 -6.68 -3.22 40.97
CA GLN A 66 -5.27 -3.00 40.57
C GLN A 66 -4.78 -3.57 39.24
N ARG A 67 -5.64 -3.99 38.30
CA ARG A 67 -5.20 -4.23 36.93
C ARG A 67 -6.04 -3.37 35.99
N GLY A 68 -5.40 -2.72 35.02
CA GLY A 68 -6.09 -2.12 33.88
C GLY A 68 -6.94 -3.17 33.15
N ASP A 69 -7.57 -2.78 32.04
CA ASP A 69 -8.50 -3.63 31.30
C ASP A 69 -7.77 -4.73 30.50
N GLY A 70 -7.01 -5.57 31.20
CA GLY A 70 -6.22 -6.67 30.65
C GLY A 70 -7.09 -7.72 29.98
N LYS A 71 -8.41 -7.71 30.23
CA LYS A 71 -9.37 -8.52 29.47
C LYS A 71 -9.59 -7.93 28.08
N LYS A 72 -9.84 -6.62 27.95
CA LYS A 72 -9.98 -5.97 26.65
C LYS A 72 -8.69 -6.07 25.82
N GLU A 73 -7.53 -5.90 26.46
CA GLU A 73 -6.24 -6.10 25.80
C GLU A 73 -6.03 -7.56 25.36
N LEU A 74 -6.42 -8.53 26.19
CA LEU A 74 -6.37 -9.96 25.84
C LEU A 74 -7.36 -10.32 24.74
N VAL A 75 -8.57 -9.77 24.72
CA VAL A 75 -9.56 -9.96 23.65
C VAL A 75 -9.06 -9.40 22.34
N GLU A 76 -8.45 -8.21 22.34
CA GLU A 76 -7.88 -7.62 21.13
C GLU A 76 -6.65 -8.39 20.63
N GLU A 77 -5.78 -8.85 21.53
CA GLU A 77 -4.64 -9.71 21.18
C GLU A 77 -5.09 -11.12 20.72
N LEU A 78 -6.14 -11.67 21.30
CA LEU A 78 -6.74 -12.95 20.88
C LEU A 78 -7.45 -12.81 19.54
N LYS A 79 -8.17 -11.73 19.25
CA LYS A 79 -8.71 -11.47 17.90
C LYS A 79 -7.59 -11.37 16.87
N LYS A 80 -6.49 -10.70 17.22
CA LYS A 80 -5.29 -10.57 16.38
C LYS A 80 -4.60 -11.92 16.14
N ARG A 81 -4.54 -12.79 17.14
CA ARG A 81 -3.92 -14.13 17.04
C ARG A 81 -4.85 -15.18 16.42
N ALA A 82 -6.13 -15.19 16.78
CA ALA A 82 -7.15 -16.09 16.25
C ALA A 82 -7.39 -15.86 14.75
N GLY A 83 -7.24 -14.62 14.26
CA GLY A 83 -7.24 -14.30 12.82
C GLY A 83 -6.04 -14.86 12.03
N CYS A 84 -5.07 -15.51 12.69
CA CYS A 84 -3.87 -16.06 12.05
C CYS A 84 -3.47 -17.46 12.54
N ALA A 85 -4.13 -18.01 13.57
CA ALA A 85 -3.69 -19.23 14.25
C ALA A 85 -3.90 -20.52 13.42
N ASN A 86 -4.93 -20.56 12.57
CA ASN A 86 -5.25 -21.71 11.71
C ASN A 86 -4.93 -21.48 10.22
N LEU A 87 -4.40 -20.31 9.87
CA LEU A 87 -3.67 -20.15 8.61
C LEU A 87 -2.35 -20.87 8.80
N VAL A 88 -2.24 -22.11 8.31
CA VAL A 88 -0.93 -22.72 8.07
C VAL A 88 -0.27 -21.90 6.97
N LEU A 89 0.31 -20.77 7.36
CA LEU A 89 1.21 -20.02 6.51
C LEU A 89 2.38 -20.96 6.27
N THR A 90 2.60 -21.31 5.01
CA THR A 90 3.89 -21.87 4.63
C THR A 90 5.00 -20.96 5.18
N PRO A 91 6.21 -21.47 5.47
CA PRO A 91 7.31 -20.63 5.94
C PRO A 91 7.52 -19.37 5.08
N ASP A 92 7.28 -19.48 3.77
CA ASP A 92 7.35 -18.36 2.83
C ASP A 92 6.23 -17.34 3.02
N LEU A 93 4.98 -17.78 3.20
CA LEU A 93 3.85 -16.88 3.49
C LEU A 93 4.04 -16.17 4.82
N LYS A 94 4.56 -16.86 5.85
CA LYS A 94 4.88 -16.25 7.14
C LYS A 94 5.95 -15.16 6.99
N LYS A 95 7.03 -15.47 6.27
CA LYS A 95 8.10 -14.49 5.99
C LYS A 95 7.59 -13.29 5.20
N ALA A 96 6.70 -13.50 4.23
CA ALA A 96 6.09 -12.42 3.46
C ALA A 96 5.18 -11.53 4.33
N TYR A 97 4.36 -12.13 5.19
CA TYR A 97 3.54 -11.41 6.16
C TYR A 97 4.40 -10.57 7.11
N GLU A 98 5.40 -11.16 7.76
CA GLU A 98 6.31 -10.46 8.67
C GLU A 98 7.04 -9.29 7.99
N TYR A 99 7.48 -9.48 6.73
CA TYR A 99 8.06 -8.39 5.94
C TYR A 99 7.05 -7.26 5.70
N ASN A 100 5.82 -7.59 5.31
CA ASN A 100 4.78 -6.60 5.03
C ASN A 100 4.40 -5.80 6.28
N GLU A 101 4.31 -6.45 7.44
CA GLU A 101 4.05 -5.77 8.72
C GLU A 101 5.19 -4.82 9.11
N LYS A 102 6.46 -5.23 8.91
CA LYS A 102 7.62 -4.34 9.10
C LYS A 102 7.55 -3.12 8.20
N VAL A 103 7.22 -3.30 6.92
CA VAL A 103 7.04 -2.19 5.97
C VAL A 103 5.91 -1.25 6.42
N ARG A 104 4.76 -1.79 6.84
CA ARG A 104 3.63 -0.98 7.32
C ARG A 104 4.03 -0.13 8.52
N ALA A 105 4.67 -0.73 9.52
CA ALA A 105 5.16 -0.03 10.70
C ALA A 105 6.18 1.06 10.33
N PHE A 106 7.14 0.73 9.46
CA PHE A 106 8.13 1.67 8.97
C PHE A 106 7.49 2.87 8.24
N ASN A 107 6.52 2.61 7.36
CA ASN A 107 5.80 3.66 6.63
C ASN A 107 4.95 4.54 7.55
N ALA A 108 4.29 3.94 8.56
CA ALA A 108 3.51 4.66 9.54
C ALA A 108 4.38 5.64 10.35
N ALA A 109 5.63 5.27 10.64
CA ALA A 109 6.59 6.09 11.37
C ALA A 109 7.19 7.26 10.56
N GLN A 110 6.97 7.36 9.25
CA GLN A 110 7.50 8.44 8.40
C GLN A 110 6.72 9.76 8.58
N SER A 111 6.82 10.39 9.75
CA SER A 111 6.09 11.62 10.10
C SER A 111 6.38 12.83 9.20
N GLN A 112 7.54 12.85 8.54
CA GLN A 112 7.95 13.87 7.58
C GLN A 112 7.23 13.74 6.22
N VAL A 113 6.60 12.60 5.92
CA VAL A 113 5.78 12.42 4.71
C VAL A 113 4.33 12.83 5.01
N PRO A 114 3.72 13.70 4.19
CA PRO A 114 2.35 14.14 4.40
C PRO A 114 1.36 12.97 4.54
N PRO A 115 0.32 13.09 5.40
CA PRO A 115 -0.66 12.02 5.62
C PRO A 115 -1.29 11.49 4.32
N GLU A 116 -1.63 12.39 3.39
CA GLU A 116 -2.23 12.00 2.10
C GLU A 116 -1.29 11.14 1.24
N SER A 117 0.01 11.42 1.28
CA SER A 117 1.02 10.62 0.57
C SER A 117 1.23 9.26 1.23
N ARG A 118 1.26 9.20 2.57
CA ARG A 118 1.31 7.94 3.32
C ARG A 118 0.08 7.08 3.08
N GLU A 119 -1.10 7.69 3.02
CA GLU A 119 -2.36 7.01 2.75
C GLU A 119 -2.39 6.42 1.34
N GLN A 120 -1.88 7.14 0.34
CA GLN A 120 -1.79 6.62 -1.01
C GLN A 120 -0.86 5.39 -1.09
N VAL A 121 0.29 5.44 -0.40
CA VAL A 121 1.20 4.29 -0.29
C VAL A 121 0.52 3.12 0.43
N ARG A 122 -0.28 3.38 1.48
CA ARG A 122 -1.07 2.35 2.17
C ARG A 122 -2.05 1.66 1.21
N VAL A 123 -2.85 2.44 0.47
CA VAL A 123 -3.81 1.91 -0.53
C VAL A 123 -3.10 1.06 -1.59
N LEU A 124 -1.96 1.52 -2.11
CA LEU A 124 -1.15 0.73 -3.04
C LEU A 124 -0.63 -0.57 -2.43
N ASN A 125 -0.12 -0.51 -1.19
CA ASN A 125 0.43 -1.68 -0.53
C ASN A 125 -0.66 -2.71 -0.18
N ASP A 126 -1.86 -2.27 0.20
CA ASP A 126 -3.00 -3.17 0.39
C ASP A 126 -3.33 -3.91 -0.91
N TYR A 127 -3.38 -3.18 -2.02
CA TYR A 127 -3.58 -3.78 -3.35
C TYR A 127 -2.47 -4.78 -3.72
N ARG A 128 -1.21 -4.41 -3.50
CA ARG A 128 -0.06 -5.30 -3.75
C ARG A 128 -0.12 -6.57 -2.91
N ILE A 129 -0.44 -6.45 -1.63
CA ILE A 129 -0.54 -7.60 -0.71
C ILE A 129 -1.67 -8.54 -1.11
N MET A 130 -2.82 -8.01 -1.53
CA MET A 130 -3.93 -8.80 -2.08
C MET A 130 -3.49 -9.66 -3.28
N LEU A 131 -2.56 -9.15 -4.10
CA LEU A 131 -1.96 -9.87 -5.23
C LEU A 131 -0.78 -10.80 -4.84
N GLY A 132 -0.50 -10.97 -3.55
CA GLY A 132 0.65 -11.73 -3.07
C GLY A 132 2.00 -11.06 -3.29
N LEU A 133 2.02 -9.74 -3.53
CA LEU A 133 3.24 -8.95 -3.70
C LEU A 133 3.69 -8.33 -2.38
N HIS A 134 5.00 -8.12 -2.26
CA HIS A 134 5.59 -7.40 -1.13
C HIS A 134 5.19 -5.91 -1.14
N ALA A 135 4.91 -5.40 0.05
CA ALA A 135 4.70 -3.98 0.30
C ALA A 135 5.97 -3.16 0.00
N LEU A 136 5.78 -1.94 -0.47
CA LEU A 136 6.83 -0.97 -0.76
C LEU A 136 7.05 -0.05 0.44
N ALA A 137 8.30 0.12 0.83
CA ALA A 137 8.68 1.05 1.89
C ALA A 137 8.86 2.47 1.34
N ILE A 138 8.52 3.48 2.14
CA ILE A 138 8.66 4.88 1.74
C ILE A 138 10.15 5.27 1.74
N ASP A 139 10.66 5.70 0.59
CA ASP A 139 12.00 6.32 0.49
C ASP A 139 11.85 7.84 0.41
N GLN A 140 12.51 8.54 1.33
CA GLN A 140 12.43 9.99 1.46
C GLN A 140 12.93 10.73 0.21
N ARG A 141 13.95 10.19 -0.46
CA ARG A 141 14.51 10.78 -1.69
C ARG A 141 13.51 10.68 -2.82
N LEU A 142 12.84 9.52 -2.93
CA LEU A 142 11.78 9.34 -3.92
C LEU A 142 10.54 10.19 -3.59
N HIS A 143 10.21 10.39 -2.32
CA HIS A 143 9.14 11.31 -1.92
C HIS A 143 9.46 12.75 -2.33
N GLN A 144 10.69 13.22 -2.06
CA GLN A 144 11.14 14.55 -2.49
C GLN A 144 11.13 14.70 -4.01
N CYS A 145 11.53 13.64 -4.74
CA CYS A 145 11.47 13.59 -6.20
C CYS A 145 10.03 13.77 -6.69
N ALA A 146 9.09 13.00 -6.13
CA ALA A 146 7.67 13.08 -6.45
C ALA A 146 7.09 14.47 -6.10
N ALA A 147 7.44 15.03 -4.94
CA ALA A 147 6.92 16.31 -4.47
C ALA A 147 7.33 17.47 -5.37
N LYS A 148 8.62 17.53 -5.74
CA LYS A 148 9.14 18.54 -6.66
C LYS A 148 8.52 18.41 -8.05
N HIS A 149 8.32 17.17 -8.53
CA HIS A 149 7.73 16.96 -9.85
C HIS A 149 6.23 17.33 -9.88
N SER A 150 5.45 16.93 -8.88
CA SER A 150 4.04 17.34 -8.76
C SER A 150 3.90 18.87 -8.67
N ALA A 151 4.77 19.54 -7.90
CA ALA A 151 4.79 21.00 -7.80
C ALA A 151 5.16 21.67 -9.14
N TRP A 152 6.14 21.11 -9.86
CA TRP A 152 6.51 21.60 -11.17
C TRP A 152 5.38 21.42 -12.19
N MET A 153 4.72 20.26 -12.24
CA MET A 153 3.56 20.02 -13.12
C MET A 153 2.41 20.98 -12.81
N GLN A 154 2.18 21.28 -11.52
CA GLN A 154 1.19 22.27 -11.10
C GLN A 154 1.52 23.66 -11.65
N GLN A 155 2.78 24.10 -11.51
CA GLN A 155 3.23 25.41 -12.01
C GLN A 155 3.18 25.48 -13.54
N ALA A 156 3.54 24.40 -14.22
CA ALA A 156 3.51 24.30 -15.68
C ALA A 156 2.10 24.14 -16.25
N GLY A 157 1.11 23.77 -15.42
CA GLY A 157 -0.25 23.46 -15.86
C GLY A 157 -0.32 22.26 -16.80
N ASN A 158 0.63 21.32 -16.71
CA ASN A 158 0.77 20.23 -17.66
C ASN A 158 1.21 18.93 -16.97
N MET A 159 0.45 17.86 -17.20
CA MET A 159 0.80 16.52 -16.72
C MET A 159 1.73 15.83 -17.73
N THR A 160 2.97 15.56 -17.32
CA THR A 160 3.99 14.94 -18.17
C THR A 160 5.03 14.23 -17.33
N HIS A 161 5.63 13.18 -17.87
CA HIS A 161 6.79 12.52 -17.25
C HIS A 161 8.07 13.33 -17.38
N ASP A 162 8.16 14.18 -18.40
CA ASP A 162 9.40 14.86 -18.76
C ASP A 162 9.37 16.36 -18.43
N GLU A 163 10.42 16.82 -17.74
CA GLU A 163 10.69 18.25 -17.50
C GLU A 163 11.59 18.82 -18.60
N PRO A 164 11.49 20.13 -18.94
CA PRO A 164 12.35 20.75 -19.95
C PRO A 164 13.82 20.81 -19.51
N THR A 165 14.06 20.99 -18.20
CA THR A 165 15.38 21.10 -17.58
C THR A 165 16.20 19.83 -17.79
N PRO A 166 17.33 19.85 -18.54
CA PRO A 166 18.08 18.65 -18.88
C PRO A 166 18.48 17.79 -17.68
N ALA A 167 18.95 18.40 -16.58
CA ALA A 167 19.39 17.69 -15.37
C ALA A 167 18.24 17.04 -14.57
N ARG A 168 16.98 17.36 -14.91
CA ARG A 168 15.75 16.86 -14.26
C ARG A 168 14.75 16.26 -15.27
N ARG A 169 15.18 16.08 -16.51
CA ARG A 169 14.29 15.77 -17.63
C ARG A 169 13.47 14.52 -17.36
N THR A 170 14.12 13.41 -17.04
CA THR A 170 13.46 12.13 -16.84
C THR A 170 13.26 11.83 -15.35
N PRO A 171 12.35 10.91 -14.99
CA PRO A 171 12.15 10.50 -13.59
C PRO A 171 13.43 10.04 -12.92
N GLY A 172 14.28 9.29 -13.63
CA GLY A 172 15.57 8.84 -13.12
C GLY A 172 16.58 9.97 -12.89
N LEU A 173 16.56 11.02 -13.73
CA LEU A 173 17.38 12.21 -13.51
C LEU A 173 16.89 13.00 -12.29
N ARG A 174 15.58 13.14 -12.11
CA ARG A 174 15.00 13.74 -10.90
C ARG A 174 15.37 12.97 -9.65
N ALA A 175 15.22 11.64 -9.66
CA ALA A 175 15.58 10.78 -8.54
C ALA A 175 17.07 10.94 -8.15
N LYS A 176 17.97 11.03 -9.15
CA LYS A 176 19.40 11.28 -8.93
C LYS A 176 19.67 12.65 -8.28
N GLN A 177 18.91 13.69 -8.63
CA GLN A 177 19.02 15.00 -7.95
C GLN A 177 18.66 14.93 -6.46
N GLU A 178 17.85 13.96 -6.07
CA GLU A 178 17.51 13.71 -4.67
C GLU A 178 18.40 12.63 -4.02
N GLY A 179 19.46 12.18 -4.69
CA GLY A 179 20.41 11.19 -4.19
C GLY A 179 19.95 9.73 -4.30
N TYR A 180 18.97 9.44 -5.14
CA TYR A 180 18.56 8.07 -5.49
C TYR A 180 19.16 7.65 -6.83
N MET A 181 20.16 6.77 -6.80
CA MET A 181 20.99 6.47 -7.97
C MET A 181 20.49 5.30 -8.81
N ASP A 182 19.64 4.46 -8.23
CA ASP A 182 19.15 3.24 -8.85
C ASP A 182 18.00 3.52 -9.84
N PRO A 183 17.69 2.57 -10.75
CA PRO A 183 16.57 2.69 -11.68
C PRO A 183 15.24 2.94 -10.97
N VAL A 184 14.40 3.77 -11.59
CA VAL A 184 13.06 4.12 -11.08
C VAL A 184 11.97 3.90 -12.14
N GLY A 185 10.75 3.66 -11.68
CA GLY A 185 9.51 3.78 -12.48
C GLY A 185 8.69 4.97 -12.00
N GLU A 186 7.78 5.48 -12.83
CA GLU A 186 6.94 6.61 -12.45
C GLU A 186 5.49 6.45 -12.95
N ASN A 187 4.56 6.84 -12.10
CA ASN A 187 3.17 7.14 -12.48
C ASN A 187 2.88 8.62 -12.20
N VAL A 188 2.22 9.31 -13.13
CA VAL A 188 1.70 10.67 -12.93
C VAL A 188 0.20 10.70 -13.16
N ALA A 189 -0.51 11.59 -12.47
CA ALA A 189 -1.95 11.77 -12.67
C ALA A 189 -2.37 13.21 -12.38
N PHE A 190 -3.47 13.63 -12.99
CA PHE A 190 -4.07 14.95 -12.81
C PHE A 190 -5.59 14.83 -12.66
N GLY A 191 -6.18 15.69 -11.83
CA GLY A 191 -7.64 15.80 -11.66
C GLY A 191 -8.24 14.96 -10.53
N TYR A 192 -7.41 14.23 -9.78
CA TYR A 192 -7.84 13.38 -8.67
C TYR A 192 -7.63 14.09 -7.33
N SER A 193 -8.66 14.08 -6.47
CA SER A 193 -8.65 14.79 -5.20
C SER A 193 -8.21 13.93 -4.01
N THR A 194 -8.29 12.59 -4.12
CA THR A 194 -8.04 11.68 -3.00
C THR A 194 -7.04 10.57 -3.35
N PRO A 195 -6.33 9.99 -2.36
CA PRO A 195 -5.46 8.84 -2.54
C PRO A 195 -6.10 7.65 -3.28
N LEU A 196 -7.34 7.32 -2.92
CA LEU A 196 -8.05 6.20 -3.54
C LEU A 196 -8.45 6.52 -4.98
N SER A 197 -8.96 7.73 -5.25
CA SER A 197 -9.38 8.10 -6.61
C SER A 197 -8.20 8.11 -7.60
N VAL A 198 -7.03 8.60 -7.18
CA VAL A 198 -5.82 8.56 -8.03
C VAL A 198 -5.30 7.15 -8.21
N HIS A 199 -5.35 6.31 -7.16
CA HIS A 199 -5.00 4.90 -7.26
C HIS A 199 -5.87 4.18 -8.30
N LEU A 200 -7.19 4.41 -8.28
CA LEU A 200 -8.11 3.85 -9.27
C LEU A 200 -7.83 4.38 -10.69
N GLY A 201 -7.41 5.64 -10.82
CA GLY A 201 -6.97 6.21 -12.09
C GLY A 201 -5.76 5.47 -12.68
N TRP A 202 -4.76 5.15 -11.86
CA TRP A 202 -3.61 4.35 -12.28
C TRP A 202 -3.95 2.88 -12.50
N TYR A 203 -4.82 2.30 -11.68
CA TYR A 203 -5.31 0.92 -11.82
C TYR A 203 -5.98 0.69 -13.18
N ASN A 204 -6.84 1.62 -13.63
CA ASN A 204 -7.54 1.55 -14.92
C ASN A 204 -6.67 1.91 -16.13
N SER A 205 -5.35 2.09 -15.92
CA SER A 205 -4.41 2.44 -16.97
C SER A 205 -3.30 1.41 -17.01
N SER A 206 -3.30 0.53 -18.01
CA SER A 206 -2.39 -0.63 -18.06
C SER A 206 -0.91 -0.27 -17.83
N GLY A 207 -0.45 0.87 -18.38
CA GLY A 207 0.92 1.34 -18.22
C GLY A 207 1.27 1.67 -16.76
N HIS A 208 0.36 2.37 -16.08
CA HIS A 208 0.54 2.72 -14.67
C HIS A 208 0.36 1.50 -13.75
N HIS A 209 -0.63 0.65 -14.08
CA HIS A 209 -0.89 -0.57 -13.34
C HIS A 209 0.31 -1.53 -13.39
N ARG A 210 1.00 -1.66 -14.54
CA ARG A 210 2.26 -2.43 -14.64
C ARG A 210 3.32 -1.98 -13.64
N ASN A 211 3.46 -0.68 -13.40
CA ASN A 211 4.38 -0.17 -12.37
C ASN A 211 3.91 -0.58 -10.96
N MET A 212 2.61 -0.48 -10.68
CA MET A 212 2.02 -0.81 -9.37
C MET A 212 2.23 -2.27 -8.97
N ILE A 213 2.22 -3.21 -9.92
CA ILE A 213 2.36 -4.66 -9.66
C ILE A 213 3.76 -5.23 -9.94
N ARG A 214 4.71 -4.38 -10.35
CA ARG A 214 6.07 -4.86 -10.65
C ARG A 214 6.73 -5.42 -9.39
N LYS A 215 7.19 -6.67 -9.49
CA LYS A 215 7.81 -7.44 -8.38
C LYS A 215 9.18 -6.92 -7.95
N THR A 216 9.90 -6.25 -8.84
CA THR A 216 11.29 -5.81 -8.61
C THR A 216 11.40 -4.46 -7.91
N PHE A 217 10.28 -3.80 -7.59
CA PHE A 217 10.29 -2.58 -6.78
C PHE A 217 10.20 -2.93 -5.30
N TYR A 218 10.96 -2.20 -4.49
CA TYR A 218 11.06 -2.37 -3.04
C TYR A 218 10.74 -1.09 -2.27
N VAL A 219 10.94 0.06 -2.90
CA VAL A 219 10.69 1.38 -2.29
C VAL A 219 9.82 2.25 -3.19
N ILE A 220 9.16 3.22 -2.58
CA ILE A 220 8.29 4.17 -3.26
C ILE A 220 8.37 5.57 -2.63
N GLY A 221 8.16 6.59 -3.44
CA GLY A 221 7.81 7.94 -2.99
C GLY A 221 6.54 8.40 -3.69
N VAL A 222 5.63 9.03 -2.95
CA VAL A 222 4.38 9.56 -3.50
C VAL A 222 4.20 10.98 -3.02
N ALA A 223 3.72 11.87 -3.87
CA ALA A 223 3.38 13.23 -3.47
C ALA A 223 2.32 13.85 -4.38
N LYS A 224 1.60 14.82 -3.80
CA LYS A 224 0.56 15.60 -4.47
C LYS A 224 0.88 17.10 -4.37
N SER A 225 0.55 17.84 -5.42
CA SER A 225 0.55 19.30 -5.43
C SER A 225 -0.68 19.79 -6.22
N GLY A 226 -1.60 20.49 -5.55
CA GLY A 226 -2.93 20.74 -6.12
C GLY A 226 -3.64 19.43 -6.45
N THR A 227 -4.00 19.22 -7.72
CA THR A 227 -4.58 17.94 -8.22
C THR A 227 -3.59 17.11 -9.02
N TYR A 228 -2.30 17.47 -9.02
CA TYR A 228 -1.22 16.74 -9.67
C TYR A 228 -0.58 15.76 -8.70
N TRP A 229 -0.44 14.51 -9.15
CA TRP A 229 0.11 13.41 -8.37
C TRP A 229 1.28 12.77 -9.09
N THR A 230 2.26 12.34 -8.31
CA THR A 230 3.41 11.57 -8.79
C THR A 230 3.65 10.39 -7.83
N GLN A 231 3.80 9.18 -8.37
CA GLN A 231 4.41 8.03 -7.69
C GLN A 231 5.73 7.71 -8.37
N VAL A 232 6.80 7.56 -7.58
CA VAL A 232 8.11 7.13 -8.06
C VAL A 232 8.48 5.83 -7.34
N PHE A 233 8.70 4.77 -8.11
CA PHE A 233 9.06 3.44 -7.63
C PHE A 233 10.56 3.21 -7.75
N GLY A 234 11.17 2.48 -6.83
CA GLY A 234 12.60 2.21 -6.84
C GLY A 234 12.97 0.77 -6.52
N VAL A 235 14.14 0.34 -6.98
CA VAL A 235 14.66 -1.04 -6.87
C VAL A 235 15.65 -1.26 -5.73
N SER A 236 16.12 -0.21 -5.05
CA SER A 236 16.96 -0.36 -3.86
C SER A 236 16.17 -1.00 -2.71
N LYS A 237 16.80 -1.92 -1.99
CA LYS A 237 16.19 -2.51 -0.78
C LYS A 237 16.04 -1.44 0.31
N PRO A 238 14.94 -1.45 1.07
CA PRO A 238 14.73 -0.51 2.17
C PRO A 238 15.55 -0.89 3.41
N PRO A 239 15.81 0.06 4.31
CA PRO A 239 16.49 -0.20 5.58
C PRO A 239 15.51 -0.75 6.62
N LEU A 240 15.10 -2.01 6.48
CA LEU A 240 14.14 -2.73 7.35
C LEU A 240 14.76 -3.90 8.12
#